data_AF-A0A7Y0NJX6-F1
#
_entry.id   AF-A0A7Y0NJX6-F1
#
_cell.length_a   1.000
_cell.length_b   1.000
_cell.length_c   1.000
_cell.angle_alpha   90.00
_cell.angle_beta   90.00
_cell.angle_gamma   90.00
#
_symmetry.space_group_name_H-M   'P 1'
#
loop_
_entity.id
_entity.type
_entity.pdbx_description
1 polymer ?
#
loop_
_entity_poly.entity_id
_entity_poly.type
_entity_poly.pdbx_seq_one_letter_code
_entity_poly.pdbx_strand_id
1 'polypeptide(L)'
;MKLRSALSAAVLAVATTFASAQALAQETFTLRLAETWGPNFPIFGDTTKNFAERVEKMSDGRLKVRIDSANKHKAPLGVFDMVKAGQYDMGHSASYYWKGKVPNTLFFTSMPFGMIAMEQYAWFYHGGGMELMQEVYEPHNMLSFPGGNTGVQMGGWFREEIKSLEDLEGLKMRIPGFAGEVFAEVGVNPTNIAPGELYTSLERNTIDAVEWVGPALDLRLGFQQIADYYYTGWHEPATELQFLVNKKVWEKLPADLQEIMRIAMRTASYDMLVHSQHANAEAWDTIREDYPNVQIKQFPQEIFQAMYEANEKLLDEVAKDNEQAAKIVKSQEEYLEKSRAYTDISERAYLNTMAEVE
;
A
#
# COMPACT_ATOMS: atom_id res chain seq x y z
N MET A 1 -81.55 20.31 4.43
CA MET A 1 -80.28 20.47 5.18
C MET A 1 -79.31 19.30 4.97
N LYS A 2 -79.09 18.80 3.73
CA LYS A 2 -78.18 17.66 3.45
C LYS A 2 -77.60 17.67 2.01
N LEU A 3 -77.14 18.82 1.53
CA LEU A 3 -76.41 18.89 0.24
C LEU A 3 -75.19 19.83 0.25
N ARG A 4 -74.93 20.52 1.36
CA ARG A 4 -73.78 21.43 1.49
C ARG A 4 -72.55 20.82 2.18
N SER A 5 -72.65 19.60 2.72
CA SER A 5 -71.54 18.92 3.42
C SER A 5 -70.72 17.99 2.53
N ALA A 6 -71.14 17.73 1.28
CA ALA A 6 -70.45 16.80 0.38
C ALA A 6 -69.34 17.47 -0.47
N LEU A 7 -69.37 18.80 -0.64
CA LEU A 7 -68.36 19.51 -1.43
C LEU A 7 -67.09 19.87 -0.64
N SER A 8 -67.16 19.97 0.69
CA SER A 8 -65.99 20.31 1.52
C SER A 8 -65.06 19.12 1.80
N ALA A 9 -65.52 17.88 1.58
CA ALA A 9 -64.67 16.68 1.73
C ALA A 9 -63.87 16.35 0.46
N ALA A 10 -64.30 16.83 -0.71
CA ALA A 10 -63.62 16.57 -1.99
C ALA A 10 -62.43 17.51 -2.23
N VAL A 11 -62.42 18.71 -1.65
CA VAL A 11 -61.30 19.66 -1.78
C VAL A 11 -60.16 19.32 -0.82
N LEU A 12 -60.45 18.68 0.32
CA LEU A 12 -59.42 18.26 1.28
C LEU A 12 -58.69 16.97 0.88
N ALA A 13 -59.29 16.14 0.02
CA ALA A 13 -58.69 14.90 -0.46
C ALA A 13 -57.74 15.07 -1.66
N VAL A 14 -57.76 16.24 -2.33
CA VAL A 14 -56.85 16.56 -3.46
C VAL A 14 -55.60 17.30 -2.99
N ALA A 15 -55.62 17.88 -1.77
CA ALA A 15 -54.45 18.53 -1.18
C ALA A 15 -53.43 17.54 -0.58
N THR A 16 -53.84 16.30 -0.26
CA THR A 16 -52.96 15.27 0.31
C THR A 16 -52.26 14.41 -0.75
N THR A 17 -52.67 14.48 -2.02
CA THR A 17 -52.01 13.74 -3.12
C THR A 17 -50.83 14.49 -3.76
N PHE A 18 -50.58 15.75 -3.40
CA PHE A 18 -49.37 16.48 -3.82
C PHE A 18 -48.20 16.40 -2.83
N ALA A 19 -48.37 15.66 -1.72
CA ALA A 19 -47.25 15.27 -0.85
C ALA A 19 -46.51 14.02 -1.38
N SER A 20 -46.82 13.57 -2.60
CA SER A 20 -46.09 12.52 -3.30
C SER A 20 -44.74 13.05 -3.77
N ALA A 21 -43.69 12.68 -3.03
CA ALA A 21 -42.32 12.58 -3.51
C ALA A 21 -41.77 13.84 -4.18
N GLN A 22 -41.48 14.88 -3.40
CA GLN A 22 -40.13 15.44 -3.57
C GLN A 22 -39.17 14.32 -3.20
N ALA A 23 -38.83 13.47 -4.18
CA ALA A 23 -37.56 12.78 -4.16
C ALA A 23 -36.53 13.90 -4.08
N LEU A 24 -36.12 14.25 -2.86
CA LEU A 24 -34.97 15.11 -2.64
C LEU A 24 -33.85 14.43 -3.42
N ALA A 25 -33.45 15.04 -4.53
CA ALA A 25 -32.32 14.54 -5.31
C ALA A 25 -31.15 14.43 -4.32
N GLN A 26 -30.77 13.20 -3.98
CA GLN A 26 -29.69 12.97 -3.03
C GLN A 26 -28.43 13.60 -3.63
N GLU A 27 -27.73 14.41 -2.82
CA GLU A 27 -26.52 15.06 -3.26
C GLU A 27 -25.51 14.02 -3.75
N THR A 28 -25.02 14.21 -4.98
CA THR A 28 -24.06 13.32 -5.62
C THR A 28 -22.67 13.94 -5.60
N PHE A 29 -21.67 13.15 -5.23
CA PHE A 29 -20.27 13.53 -5.14
C PHE A 29 -19.46 12.75 -6.19
N THR A 30 -18.58 13.44 -6.91
CA THR A 30 -17.61 12.80 -7.81
C THR A 30 -16.21 13.22 -7.39
N LEU A 31 -15.47 12.28 -6.79
CA LEU A 31 -14.09 12.48 -6.37
C LEU A 31 -13.14 12.09 -7.50
N ARG A 32 -11.97 12.72 -7.53
CA ARG A 32 -10.87 12.39 -8.44
C ARG A 32 -9.73 11.77 -7.64
N LEU A 33 -9.31 10.58 -8.05
CA LEU A 33 -8.18 9.85 -7.48
C LEU A 33 -7.00 9.87 -8.45
N ALA A 34 -5.83 10.30 -7.98
CA ALA A 34 -4.56 10.14 -8.71
C ALA A 34 -3.82 8.91 -8.18
N GLU A 35 -3.32 8.03 -9.04
CA GLU A 35 -2.54 6.86 -8.62
C GLU A 35 -1.14 6.85 -9.20
N THR A 36 -0.16 6.39 -8.41
CA THR A 36 1.25 6.31 -8.82
C THR A 36 1.46 5.41 -10.05
N TRP A 37 0.57 4.45 -10.26
CA TRP A 37 0.72 3.36 -11.22
C TRP A 37 0.37 3.77 -12.65
N GLY A 38 0.82 2.96 -13.62
CA GLY A 38 0.38 3.08 -15.01
C GLY A 38 -1.09 2.69 -15.20
N PRO A 39 -1.69 3.01 -16.36
CA PRO A 39 -3.06 2.62 -16.64
C PRO A 39 -3.18 1.09 -16.70
N ASN A 40 -4.26 0.55 -16.14
CA ASN A 40 -4.50 -0.90 -16.08
C ASN A 40 -3.39 -1.70 -15.40
N PHE A 41 -2.70 -1.10 -14.42
CA PHE A 41 -1.71 -1.81 -13.64
C PHE A 41 -2.38 -2.90 -12.79
N PRO A 42 -1.98 -4.18 -12.92
CA PRO A 42 -2.62 -5.27 -12.22
C PRO A 42 -2.38 -5.18 -10.72
N ILE A 43 -3.29 -5.76 -9.93
CA ILE A 43 -3.27 -5.76 -8.47
C ILE A 43 -3.42 -4.33 -7.92
N PHE A 44 -2.41 -3.46 -8.03
CA PHE A 44 -2.44 -2.13 -7.40
C PHE A 44 -3.47 -1.19 -8.05
N GLY A 45 -3.60 -1.22 -9.38
CA GLY A 45 -4.64 -0.48 -10.10
C GLY A 45 -5.98 -1.20 -10.08
N ASP A 46 -6.01 -2.51 -9.80
CA ASP A 46 -7.27 -3.23 -9.55
C ASP A 46 -7.84 -2.86 -8.19
N THR A 47 -7.00 -2.64 -7.18
CA THR A 47 -7.41 -2.18 -5.85
C THR A 47 -8.14 -0.85 -5.88
N THR A 48 -7.65 0.13 -6.64
CA THR A 48 -8.32 1.44 -6.80
C THR A 48 -9.64 1.31 -7.54
N LYS A 49 -9.71 0.48 -8.59
CA LYS A 49 -10.95 0.20 -9.34
C LYS A 49 -11.99 -0.51 -8.47
N ASN A 50 -11.57 -1.54 -7.73
CA ASN A 50 -12.43 -2.28 -6.82
C ASN A 50 -12.97 -1.37 -5.71
N PHE A 51 -12.13 -0.48 -5.17
CA PHE A 51 -12.57 0.56 -4.24
C PHE A 51 -13.63 1.48 -4.88
N ALA A 52 -13.38 2.02 -6.07
CA ALA A 52 -14.29 2.93 -6.75
C ALA A 52 -15.65 2.26 -7.05
N GLU A 53 -15.65 1.01 -7.54
CA GLU A 53 -16.85 0.23 -7.80
C GLU A 53 -17.65 -0.02 -6.52
N ARG A 54 -16.98 -0.43 -5.44
CA ARG A 54 -17.63 -0.70 -4.14
C ARG A 54 -18.29 0.55 -3.58
N VAL A 55 -17.60 1.69 -3.63
CA VAL A 55 -18.16 2.96 -3.15
C VAL A 55 -19.38 3.37 -3.97
N GLU A 56 -19.32 3.28 -5.30
CA GLU A 56 -20.46 3.60 -6.16
C GLU A 56 -21.65 2.69 -5.86
N LYS A 57 -21.41 1.39 -5.72
CA LYS A 57 -22.45 0.40 -5.44
C LYS A 57 -23.07 0.56 -4.05
N MET A 58 -22.27 0.74 -3.00
CA MET A 58 -22.75 0.89 -1.61
C MET A 58 -23.47 2.22 -1.39
N SER A 59 -23.11 3.26 -2.15
CA SER A 59 -23.73 4.59 -2.05
C SER A 59 -24.92 4.80 -3.00
N ASP A 60 -25.33 3.76 -3.73
CA ASP A 60 -26.37 3.85 -4.77
C ASP A 60 -26.09 4.98 -5.78
N GLY A 61 -24.83 5.11 -6.20
CA GLY A 61 -24.37 6.12 -7.15
C GLY A 61 -24.18 7.52 -6.57
N ARG A 62 -24.46 7.76 -5.28
CA ARG A 62 -24.23 9.07 -4.62
C ARG A 62 -22.77 9.46 -4.54
N LEU A 63 -21.86 8.49 -4.51
CA LEU A 63 -20.43 8.76 -4.48
C LEU A 63 -19.75 7.98 -5.60
N LYS A 64 -19.06 8.71 -6.48
CA LYS A 64 -18.29 8.15 -7.59
C LYS A 64 -16.83 8.57 -7.47
N VAL A 65 -15.92 7.71 -7.93
CA VAL A 65 -14.49 7.99 -7.94
C VAL A 65 -13.95 7.82 -9.35
N ARG A 66 -13.45 8.91 -9.95
CA ARG A 66 -12.74 8.88 -11.22
C ARG A 66 -11.25 8.70 -10.97
N ILE A 67 -10.67 7.65 -11.54
CA ILE A 67 -9.25 7.33 -11.38
C ILE A 67 -8.46 7.89 -12.57
N ASP A 68 -7.41 8.64 -12.29
CA ASP A 68 -6.44 9.12 -13.26
C ASP A 68 -5.07 8.50 -12.92
N SER A 69 -4.57 7.60 -13.77
CA SER A 69 -3.25 6.95 -13.61
C SER A 69 -2.09 7.82 -14.13
N ALA A 70 -0.85 7.39 -13.92
CA ALA A 70 0.37 8.15 -14.23
C ALA A 70 0.48 8.61 -15.69
N ASN A 71 -0.09 7.85 -16.64
CA ASN A 71 -0.14 8.27 -18.04
C ASN A 71 -1.00 9.52 -18.27
N LYS A 72 -1.91 9.86 -17.36
CA LYS A 72 -2.79 11.03 -17.45
C LYS A 72 -2.24 12.24 -16.69
N HIS A 73 -1.82 12.07 -15.43
CA HIS A 73 -1.28 13.19 -14.64
C HIS A 73 0.24 13.40 -14.79
N LYS A 74 0.97 12.46 -15.41
CA LYS A 74 2.40 12.57 -15.78
C LYS A 74 3.38 12.77 -14.61
N ALA A 75 2.95 12.51 -13.39
CA ALA A 75 3.76 12.70 -12.18
C ALA A 75 3.48 11.58 -11.18
N PRO A 76 4.03 10.37 -11.39
CA PRO A 76 3.77 9.19 -10.54
C PRO A 76 4.16 9.43 -9.07
N LEU A 77 5.30 10.09 -8.81
CA LEU A 77 5.73 10.45 -7.45
C LEU A 77 5.17 11.81 -6.97
N GLY A 78 4.16 12.35 -7.66
CA GLY A 78 3.53 13.63 -7.32
C GLY A 78 2.21 13.51 -6.52
N VAL A 79 1.73 12.29 -6.25
CA VAL A 79 0.40 12.04 -5.66
C VAL A 79 0.22 12.76 -4.31
N PHE A 80 1.22 12.74 -3.43
CA PHE A 80 1.17 13.46 -2.15
C PHE A 80 0.86 14.94 -2.31
N ASP A 81 1.59 15.64 -3.19
CA ASP A 81 1.42 17.08 -3.39
C ASP A 81 0.06 17.39 -4.03
N MET A 82 -0.37 16.55 -4.98
CA MET A 82 -1.67 16.69 -5.66
C MET A 82 -2.84 16.59 -4.67
N VAL A 83 -2.80 15.62 -3.75
CA VAL A 83 -3.87 15.44 -2.75
C VAL A 83 -3.81 16.52 -1.68
N LYS A 84 -2.61 16.84 -1.16
CA LYS A 84 -2.42 17.92 -0.18
C LYS A 84 -2.95 19.25 -0.69
N ALA A 85 -2.68 19.58 -1.96
CA ALA A 85 -3.15 20.81 -2.59
C ALA A 85 -4.65 20.80 -2.95
N GLY A 86 -5.32 19.65 -2.90
CA GLY A 86 -6.70 19.49 -3.37
C GLY A 86 -6.84 19.52 -4.90
N GLN A 87 -5.73 19.39 -5.64
CA GLN A 87 -5.77 19.19 -7.09
C GLN A 87 -6.48 17.88 -7.42
N TYR A 88 -6.22 16.84 -6.62
CA TYR A 88 -6.99 15.61 -6.56
C TYR A 88 -7.61 15.47 -5.17
N ASP A 89 -8.76 14.82 -5.12
CA ASP A 89 -9.54 14.62 -3.90
C ASP A 89 -8.97 13.44 -3.10
N MET A 90 -8.45 12.45 -3.83
CA MET A 90 -7.85 11.24 -3.30
C MET A 90 -6.55 10.88 -4.03
N GLY A 91 -5.74 10.04 -3.40
CA GLY A 91 -4.54 9.47 -3.98
C GLY A 91 -4.43 7.98 -3.67
N HIS A 92 -3.75 7.22 -4.52
CA HIS A 92 -3.31 5.87 -4.22
C HIS A 92 -1.83 5.69 -4.55
N SER A 93 -1.04 5.30 -3.55
CA SER A 93 0.43 5.25 -3.62
C SER A 93 0.98 4.38 -2.49
N ALA A 94 2.20 4.63 -2.04
CA ALA A 94 2.77 4.08 -0.81
C ALA A 94 3.35 5.21 0.04
N SER A 95 3.18 5.10 1.36
CA SER A 95 3.53 6.13 2.34
C SER A 95 5.04 6.43 2.33
N TYR A 96 5.88 5.40 2.22
CA TYR A 96 7.34 5.54 2.24
C TYR A 96 7.96 6.34 1.07
N TYR A 97 7.20 6.66 0.01
CA TYR A 97 7.68 7.50 -1.09
C TYR A 97 7.80 8.96 -0.69
N TRP A 98 7.19 9.34 0.43
CA TRP A 98 7.14 10.71 0.91
C TRP A 98 8.21 11.02 1.95
N LYS A 99 9.18 10.12 2.17
CA LYS A 99 10.25 10.29 3.18
C LYS A 99 11.00 11.62 3.09
N GLY A 100 11.28 12.08 1.86
CA GLY A 100 11.94 13.37 1.61
C GLY A 100 11.07 14.60 1.87
N LYS A 101 9.76 14.42 2.10
CA LYS A 101 8.81 15.49 2.45
C LYS A 101 8.49 15.48 3.94
N VAL A 102 8.20 14.28 4.46
CA VAL A 102 7.81 14.02 5.84
C VAL A 102 8.46 12.69 6.25
N PRO A 103 9.59 12.72 6.97
CA PRO A 103 10.38 11.51 7.27
C PRO A 103 9.55 10.39 7.91
N ASN A 104 8.65 10.74 8.83
CA ASN A 104 7.81 9.78 9.56
C ASN A 104 6.79 9.03 8.70
N THR A 105 6.65 9.37 7.42
CA THR A 105 5.81 8.59 6.48
C THR A 105 6.40 7.21 6.16
N LEU A 106 7.69 6.99 6.39
CA LEU A 106 8.38 5.71 6.19
C LEU A 106 7.68 4.53 6.89
N PHE A 107 7.25 4.75 8.13
CA PHE A 107 6.81 3.69 9.04
C PHE A 107 5.44 3.07 8.70
N PHE A 108 4.69 3.64 7.75
CA PHE A 108 3.31 3.22 7.47
C PHE A 108 3.14 2.47 6.15
N THR A 109 4.24 1.99 5.56
CA THR A 109 4.19 1.05 4.43
C THR A 109 4.72 -0.32 4.85
N SER A 110 6.03 -0.42 5.10
CA SER A 110 6.67 -1.62 5.64
C SER A 110 8.04 -1.23 6.19
N MET A 111 8.51 -1.96 7.20
CA MET A 111 9.83 -1.78 7.80
C MET A 111 10.64 -3.07 7.67
N PRO A 112 11.96 -2.98 7.39
CA PRO A 112 12.83 -4.15 7.38
C PRO A 112 12.74 -4.95 8.68
N PHE A 113 12.75 -6.28 8.56
CA PHE A 113 12.64 -7.20 9.70
C PHE A 113 11.37 -7.03 10.55
N GLY A 114 10.39 -6.27 10.05
CA GLY A 114 9.18 -5.91 10.77
C GLY A 114 8.07 -6.98 10.74
N MET A 115 6.84 -6.47 10.84
CA MET A 115 5.61 -7.27 10.88
C MET A 115 5.27 -7.88 9.51
N ILE A 116 4.73 -9.10 9.50
CA ILE A 116 4.05 -9.66 8.33
C ILE A 116 2.61 -9.10 8.24
N ALA A 117 1.93 -9.30 7.11
CA ALA A 117 0.67 -8.59 6.78
C ALA A 117 -0.42 -8.71 7.86
N MET A 118 -0.64 -9.92 8.41
CA MET A 118 -1.64 -10.12 9.47
C MET A 118 -1.27 -9.41 10.77
N GLU A 119 0.00 -9.43 11.17
CA GLU A 119 0.51 -8.70 12.34
C GLU A 119 0.37 -7.19 12.12
N GLN A 120 0.72 -6.70 10.93
CA GLN A 120 0.67 -5.27 10.59
C GLN A 120 -0.78 -4.75 10.52
N TYR A 121 -1.71 -5.52 9.96
CA TYR A 121 -3.13 -5.17 10.00
C TYR A 121 -3.69 -5.16 11.42
N ALA A 122 -3.29 -6.11 12.26
CA ALA A 122 -3.65 -6.12 13.67
C ALA A 122 -3.10 -4.86 14.37
N TRP A 123 -1.86 -4.46 14.07
CA TRP A 123 -1.28 -3.22 14.56
C TRP A 123 -2.04 -1.97 14.10
N PHE A 124 -2.34 -1.85 12.80
CA PHE A 124 -3.10 -0.73 12.28
C PHE A 124 -4.45 -0.59 12.98
N TYR A 125 -5.26 -1.65 12.97
CA TYR A 125 -6.66 -1.55 13.39
C TYR A 125 -6.92 -1.78 14.89
N HIS A 126 -5.98 -2.39 15.61
CA HIS A 126 -6.13 -2.75 17.02
C HIS A 126 -4.91 -2.45 17.89
N GLY A 127 -3.76 -2.12 17.30
CA GLY A 127 -2.51 -1.79 17.99
C GLY A 127 -2.15 -0.31 18.03
N GLY A 128 -3.02 0.58 17.53
CA GLY A 128 -2.80 2.03 17.54
C GLY A 128 -2.13 2.60 16.28
N GLY A 129 -1.86 1.75 15.27
CA GLY A 129 -1.16 2.18 14.05
C GLY A 129 -1.98 3.17 13.20
N MET A 130 -3.30 3.04 13.17
CA MET A 130 -4.17 3.99 12.45
C MET A 130 -4.10 5.40 13.05
N GLU A 131 -4.10 5.51 14.38
CA GLU A 131 -4.01 6.77 15.12
C GLU A 131 -2.65 7.44 14.87
N LEU A 132 -1.55 6.69 14.99
CA LEU A 132 -0.21 7.17 14.69
C LEU A 132 -0.07 7.66 13.24
N MET A 133 -0.71 6.95 12.30
CA MET A 133 -0.72 7.37 10.91
C MET A 133 -1.50 8.68 10.72
N GLN A 134 -2.66 8.87 11.37
CA GLN A 134 -3.36 10.15 11.29
C GLN A 134 -2.54 11.30 11.91
N GLU A 135 -1.86 11.07 13.04
CA GLU A 135 -0.99 12.08 13.67
C GLU A 135 0.09 12.60 12.71
N VAL A 136 0.56 11.78 11.78
CA VAL A 136 1.55 12.18 10.75
C VAL A 136 0.89 12.89 9.56
N TYR A 137 -0.28 12.44 9.11
CA TYR A 137 -0.89 12.94 7.88
C TYR A 137 -1.82 14.15 8.06
N GLU A 138 -2.52 14.26 9.19
CA GLU A 138 -3.48 15.34 9.44
C GLU A 138 -2.87 16.75 9.39
N PRO A 139 -1.65 17.02 9.92
CA PRO A 139 -0.98 18.31 9.78
C PRO A 139 -0.76 18.75 8.33
N HIS A 140 -0.86 17.81 7.38
CA HIS A 140 -0.73 18.05 5.96
C HIS A 140 -2.08 18.13 5.23
N ASN A 141 -3.19 18.31 5.97
CA ASN A 141 -4.54 18.38 5.41
C ASN A 141 -4.93 17.10 4.65
N MET A 142 -4.46 15.96 5.13
CA MET A 142 -4.74 14.65 4.55
C MET A 142 -5.13 13.65 5.62
N LEU A 143 -5.98 12.70 5.24
CA LEU A 143 -6.18 11.45 5.93
C LEU A 143 -5.49 10.35 5.13
N SER A 144 -4.95 9.36 5.84
CA SER A 144 -4.28 8.22 5.24
C SER A 144 -4.94 6.92 5.67
N PHE A 145 -5.08 5.96 4.78
CA PHE A 145 -5.67 4.65 5.07
C PHE A 145 -4.85 3.54 4.40
N PRO A 146 -4.81 2.33 4.97
CA PRO A 146 -4.28 1.14 4.31
C PRO A 146 -4.92 0.98 2.93
N GLY A 147 -4.08 0.84 1.91
CA GLY A 147 -4.42 0.81 0.49
C GLY A 147 -4.20 -0.53 -0.20
N GLY A 148 -3.71 -1.52 0.54
CA GLY A 148 -3.55 -2.90 0.10
C GLY A 148 -2.17 -3.44 0.45
N ASN A 149 -2.14 -4.64 1.01
CA ASN A 149 -0.89 -5.31 1.35
C ASN A 149 -0.41 -6.22 0.23
N THR A 150 0.89 -6.28 -0.03
CA THR A 150 1.47 -7.23 -1.01
C THR A 150 1.72 -8.61 -0.44
N GLY A 151 1.71 -8.74 0.89
CA GLY A 151 2.36 -9.84 1.58
C GLY A 151 3.89 -9.65 1.61
N VAL A 152 4.60 -10.73 1.91
CA VAL A 152 6.07 -10.73 1.93
C VAL A 152 6.61 -10.53 0.51
N GLN A 153 7.45 -9.51 0.33
CA GLN A 153 8.11 -9.26 -0.94
C GLN A 153 9.40 -10.07 -1.12
N MET A 154 9.84 -10.17 -2.37
CA MET A 154 11.15 -10.72 -2.72
C MET A 154 12.26 -9.67 -2.58
N GLY A 155 13.47 -10.08 -2.26
CA GLY A 155 14.64 -9.21 -2.04
C GLY A 155 15.19 -8.54 -3.30
N GLY A 156 14.68 -8.93 -4.47
CA GLY A 156 14.95 -8.27 -5.75
C GLY A 156 15.75 -9.10 -6.75
N TRP A 157 15.88 -8.53 -7.93
CA TRP A 157 16.57 -9.07 -9.10
C TRP A 157 17.97 -8.48 -9.21
N PHE A 158 18.96 -9.36 -9.34
CA PHE A 158 20.37 -9.01 -9.40
C PHE A 158 21.01 -9.64 -10.64
N ARG A 159 21.86 -8.87 -11.32
CA ARG A 159 22.63 -9.36 -12.47
C ARG A 159 23.72 -10.34 -12.05
N GLU A 160 24.37 -10.04 -10.94
CA GLU A 160 25.45 -10.85 -10.36
C GLU A 160 25.02 -11.40 -9.00
N GLU A 161 25.57 -12.56 -8.64
CA GLU A 161 25.31 -13.16 -7.32
C GLU A 161 26.10 -12.40 -6.25
N ILE A 162 25.39 -11.97 -5.20
CA ILE A 162 25.96 -11.39 -3.98
C ILE A 162 26.41 -12.51 -3.04
N LYS A 163 27.72 -12.57 -2.79
CA LYS A 163 28.40 -13.62 -1.99
C LYS A 163 29.07 -13.07 -0.75
N SER A 164 29.46 -11.80 -0.74
CA SER A 164 30.04 -11.13 0.42
C SER A 164 29.65 -9.66 0.50
N LEU A 165 30.03 -8.98 1.58
CA LEU A 165 29.76 -7.55 1.77
C LEU A 165 30.44 -6.68 0.69
N GLU A 166 31.58 -7.11 0.16
CA GLU A 166 32.27 -6.40 -0.92
C GLU A 166 31.44 -6.30 -2.21
N ASP A 167 30.56 -7.27 -2.46
CA ASP A 167 29.67 -7.25 -3.64
C ASP A 167 28.57 -6.18 -3.52
N LEU A 168 28.30 -5.68 -2.31
CA LEU A 168 27.35 -4.59 -2.07
C LEU A 168 27.98 -3.21 -2.31
N GLU A 169 29.29 -3.09 -2.17
CA GLU A 169 29.99 -1.81 -2.25
C GLU A 169 29.82 -1.18 -3.64
N GLY A 170 29.17 -0.02 -3.68
CA GLY A 170 28.93 0.73 -4.90
C GLY A 170 27.79 0.19 -5.77
N LEU A 171 27.15 -0.93 -5.40
CA LEU A 171 26.06 -1.55 -6.14
C LEU A 171 24.91 -0.55 -6.33
N LYS A 172 24.50 -0.26 -7.57
CA LYS A 172 23.37 0.66 -7.80
C LYS A 172 22.07 -0.11 -7.74
N MET A 173 21.32 0.02 -6.66
CA MET A 173 20.07 -0.69 -6.49
C MET A 173 18.89 0.28 -6.50
N ARG A 174 17.83 -0.04 -7.25
CA ARG A 174 16.54 0.60 -6.99
C ARG A 174 15.91 -0.11 -5.79
N ILE A 175 15.79 0.61 -4.68
CA ILE A 175 15.11 0.17 -3.45
C ILE A 175 14.57 1.38 -2.66
N PRO A 176 13.28 1.42 -2.28
CA PRO A 176 12.66 2.55 -1.60
C PRO A 176 12.75 2.43 -0.08
N GLY A 177 12.07 3.37 0.59
CA GLY A 177 11.79 3.28 2.02
C GLY A 177 13.02 3.32 2.92
N PHE A 178 12.87 2.69 4.09
CA PHE A 178 13.92 2.55 5.10
C PHE A 178 14.94 1.47 4.70
N ALA A 179 14.51 0.48 3.91
CA ALA A 179 15.36 -0.54 3.33
C ALA A 179 16.53 0.05 2.52
N GLY A 180 16.27 1.11 1.75
CA GLY A 180 17.33 1.83 1.05
C GLY A 180 18.36 2.47 2.00
N GLU A 181 17.95 2.95 3.18
CA GLU A 181 18.89 3.49 4.18
C GLU A 181 19.75 2.37 4.78
N VAL A 182 19.15 1.21 5.08
CA VAL A 182 19.86 0.02 5.57
C VAL A 182 20.86 -0.47 4.54
N PHE A 183 20.47 -0.56 3.27
CA PHE A 183 21.38 -0.95 2.19
C PHE A 183 22.50 0.07 1.99
N ALA A 184 22.23 1.37 2.14
CA ALA A 184 23.26 2.40 2.07
C ALA A 184 24.31 2.26 3.18
N GLU A 185 23.89 1.92 4.40
CA GLU A 185 24.79 1.67 5.53
C GLU A 185 25.75 0.50 5.29
N VAL A 186 25.37 -0.47 4.43
CA VAL A 186 26.21 -1.61 4.03
C VAL A 186 26.84 -1.46 2.64
N GLY A 187 26.91 -0.24 2.10
CA GLY A 187 27.71 0.10 0.91
C GLY A 187 26.95 0.18 -0.43
N VAL A 188 25.65 -0.14 -0.46
CA VAL A 188 24.83 -0.03 -1.68
C VAL A 188 24.52 1.44 -1.98
N ASN A 189 24.38 1.78 -3.27
CA ASN A 189 23.89 3.07 -3.73
C ASN A 189 22.38 2.97 -4.06
N PRO A 190 21.46 3.22 -3.11
CA PRO A 190 20.03 3.14 -3.34
C PRO A 190 19.53 4.30 -4.22
N THR A 191 18.57 4.01 -5.08
CA THR A 191 17.87 5.00 -5.90
C THR A 191 16.37 4.78 -5.86
N ASN A 192 15.59 5.85 -5.98
CA ASN A 192 14.14 5.75 -6.14
C ASN A 192 13.76 6.11 -7.57
N ILE A 193 13.26 5.13 -8.31
CA ILE A 193 12.85 5.23 -9.72
C ILE A 193 11.37 4.88 -9.81
N ALA A 194 10.64 5.61 -10.67
CA ALA A 194 9.22 5.39 -10.86
C ALA A 194 8.96 3.99 -11.47
N PRO A 195 7.84 3.33 -11.14
CA PRO A 195 7.60 1.94 -11.55
C PRO A 195 7.69 1.70 -13.07
N GLY A 196 7.21 2.66 -13.87
CA GLY A 196 7.23 2.55 -15.33
C GLY A 196 8.61 2.66 -15.99
N GLU A 197 9.65 2.98 -15.22
CA GLU A 197 11.02 3.17 -15.71
C GLU A 197 11.96 2.04 -15.28
N LEU A 198 11.54 1.17 -14.35
CA LEU A 198 12.40 0.14 -13.73
C LEU A 198 13.06 -0.79 -14.73
N TYR A 199 12.28 -1.38 -15.65
CA TYR A 199 12.83 -2.30 -16.65
C TYR A 199 13.90 -1.62 -17.51
N THR A 200 13.61 -0.40 -18.00
CA THR A 200 14.55 0.35 -18.84
C THR A 200 15.81 0.77 -18.07
N SER A 201 15.67 1.13 -16.80
CA SER A 201 16.81 1.47 -15.94
C SER A 201 17.72 0.28 -15.70
N LEU A 202 17.15 -0.91 -15.47
CA LEU A 202 17.91 -2.16 -15.36
C LEU A 202 18.56 -2.51 -16.70
N GLU A 203 17.79 -2.55 -17.79
CA GLU A 203 18.25 -2.88 -19.16
C GLU A 203 19.45 -2.01 -19.59
N ARG A 204 19.42 -0.72 -19.27
CA ARG A 204 20.46 0.25 -19.64
C ARG A 204 21.62 0.36 -18.65
N ASN A 205 21.70 -0.51 -17.64
CA ASN A 205 22.71 -0.47 -16.57
C ASN A 205 22.75 0.88 -15.84
N THR A 206 21.60 1.55 -15.73
CA THR A 206 21.44 2.72 -14.83
C THR A 206 21.44 2.24 -13.38
N ILE A 207 20.85 1.07 -13.15
CA ILE A 207 20.90 0.29 -11.91
C ILE A 207 21.40 -1.12 -12.23
N ASP A 208 22.07 -1.74 -11.26
CA ASP A 208 22.65 -3.08 -11.32
C ASP A 208 21.71 -4.13 -10.69
N ALA A 209 20.85 -3.68 -9.77
CA ALA A 209 19.83 -4.48 -9.10
C ALA A 209 18.53 -3.68 -8.92
N VAL A 210 17.41 -4.39 -8.79
CA VAL A 210 16.08 -3.81 -8.57
C VAL A 210 15.24 -4.72 -7.70
N GLU A 211 14.67 -4.17 -6.63
CA GLU A 211 13.51 -4.80 -6.00
C GLU A 211 12.23 -4.14 -6.52
N TRP A 212 11.13 -4.90 -6.48
CA TRP A 212 9.82 -4.36 -6.83
C TRP A 212 8.73 -4.88 -5.92
N VAL A 213 8.32 -6.13 -6.09
CA VAL A 213 7.31 -6.75 -5.23
C VAL A 213 7.55 -8.25 -5.05
N GLY A 214 7.45 -9.00 -6.14
CA GLY A 214 7.27 -10.45 -6.04
C GLY A 214 6.83 -11.03 -7.38
N PRO A 215 6.73 -12.37 -7.48
CA PRO A 215 6.53 -13.08 -8.73
C PRO A 215 5.44 -12.47 -9.64
N ALA A 216 4.28 -12.11 -9.07
CA ALA A 216 3.12 -11.61 -9.82
C ALA A 216 3.38 -10.37 -10.66
N LEU A 217 4.08 -9.39 -10.09
CA LEU A 217 4.31 -8.09 -10.72
C LEU A 217 5.68 -8.04 -11.38
N ASP A 218 6.67 -8.73 -10.82
CA ASP A 218 8.03 -8.77 -11.35
C ASP A 218 8.08 -9.49 -12.70
N LEU A 219 7.39 -10.64 -12.83
CA LEU A 219 7.33 -11.40 -14.08
C LEU A 219 6.79 -10.56 -15.24
N ARG A 220 5.76 -9.75 -14.95
CA ARG A 220 5.12 -8.86 -15.93
C ARG A 220 6.01 -7.69 -16.35
N LEU A 221 6.87 -7.23 -15.45
CA LEU A 221 7.85 -6.19 -15.75
C LEU A 221 9.05 -6.72 -16.53
N GLY A 222 9.31 -8.03 -16.50
CA GLY A 222 10.30 -8.66 -17.38
C GLY A 222 11.72 -8.72 -16.82
N PHE A 223 11.92 -8.51 -15.52
CA PHE A 223 13.26 -8.50 -14.91
C PHE A 223 14.03 -9.80 -15.11
N GLN A 224 13.31 -10.93 -15.15
CA GLN A 224 13.85 -12.26 -15.44
C GLN A 224 14.52 -12.42 -16.80
N GLN A 225 14.35 -11.44 -17.71
CA GLN A 225 15.02 -11.42 -19.02
C GLN A 225 16.40 -10.75 -18.95
N ILE A 226 16.71 -10.07 -17.84
CA ILE A 226 17.89 -9.22 -17.67
C ILE A 226 18.77 -9.67 -16.51
N ALA A 227 18.17 -10.23 -15.46
CA ALA A 227 18.81 -10.64 -14.23
C ALA A 227 18.39 -12.09 -13.89
N ASP A 228 19.38 -12.94 -13.60
CA ASP A 228 19.15 -14.35 -13.33
C ASP A 228 18.99 -14.65 -11.83
N TYR A 229 19.47 -13.78 -10.94
CA TYR A 229 19.42 -14.02 -9.50
C TYR A 229 18.23 -13.31 -8.87
N TYR A 230 17.35 -14.08 -8.24
CA TYR A 230 16.16 -13.55 -7.56
C TYR A 230 16.22 -13.87 -6.07
N TYR A 231 16.44 -12.84 -5.26
CA TYR A 231 16.70 -13.01 -3.82
C TYR A 231 15.39 -13.10 -3.02
N THR A 232 15.35 -13.91 -1.97
CA THR A 232 14.26 -13.89 -0.99
C THR A 232 14.30 -12.61 -0.15
N GLY A 233 13.14 -12.12 0.29
CA GLY A 233 13.04 -10.83 0.97
C GLY A 233 13.38 -10.81 2.45
N TRP A 234 13.46 -9.59 2.97
CA TRP A 234 13.73 -9.24 4.37
C TRP A 234 13.28 -7.80 4.68
N HIS A 235 13.32 -6.94 3.66
CA HIS A 235 13.12 -5.50 3.75
C HIS A 235 11.66 -5.06 3.75
N GLU A 236 10.82 -5.79 3.03
CA GLU A 236 9.40 -5.50 2.82
C GLU A 236 8.52 -6.73 3.19
N PRO A 237 8.44 -7.11 4.48
CA PRO A 237 7.64 -8.26 4.92
C PRO A 237 6.12 -8.08 4.77
N ALA A 238 5.64 -6.85 4.62
CA ALA A 238 4.21 -6.54 4.49
C ALA A 238 3.98 -5.15 3.90
N THR A 239 4.25 -4.94 2.61
CA THR A 239 4.09 -3.61 2.01
C THR A 239 2.65 -3.21 1.90
N GLU A 240 2.21 -2.32 2.81
CA GLU A 240 0.92 -1.68 2.80
C GLU A 240 0.96 -0.42 1.91
N LEU A 241 0.23 -0.48 0.80
CA LEU A 241 -0.08 0.70 -0.01
C LEU A 241 -0.99 1.66 0.76
N GLN A 242 -1.30 2.78 0.15
CA GLN A 242 -1.91 3.90 0.84
C GLN A 242 -3.00 4.53 -0.01
N PHE A 243 -4.20 4.64 0.54
CA PHE A 243 -5.16 5.65 0.13
C PHE A 243 -4.90 6.95 0.88
N LEU A 244 -4.78 8.05 0.14
CA LEU A 244 -4.79 9.41 0.67
C LEU A 244 -6.14 10.05 0.37
N VAL A 245 -6.66 10.84 1.31
CA VAL A 245 -7.86 11.65 1.11
C VAL A 245 -7.59 13.06 1.58
N ASN A 246 -7.92 14.08 0.77
CA ASN A 246 -7.85 15.46 1.23
C ASN A 246 -8.84 15.67 2.39
N LYS A 247 -8.35 16.15 3.55
CA LYS A 247 -9.17 16.25 4.77
C LYS A 247 -10.40 17.15 4.60
N LYS A 248 -10.28 18.26 3.84
CA LYS A 248 -11.41 19.15 3.55
C LYS A 248 -12.46 18.52 2.64
N VAL A 249 -12.05 17.58 1.77
CA VAL A 249 -13.01 16.82 0.95
C VAL A 249 -13.75 15.82 1.83
N TRP A 250 -13.01 15.09 2.68
CA TRP A 250 -13.59 14.16 3.63
C TRP A 250 -14.65 14.82 4.51
N GLU A 251 -14.33 15.97 5.11
CA GLU A 251 -15.23 16.72 6.00
C GLU A 251 -16.52 17.24 5.33
N LYS A 252 -16.55 17.33 3.99
CA LYS A 252 -17.76 17.71 3.23
C LYS A 252 -18.69 16.53 2.96
N LEU A 253 -18.19 15.30 3.05
CA LEU A 253 -19.02 14.12 2.83
C LEU A 253 -19.92 13.92 4.05
N PRO A 254 -21.20 13.56 3.85
CA PRO A 254 -22.05 13.13 4.94
C PRO A 254 -21.49 11.85 5.58
N ALA A 255 -21.78 11.65 6.87
CA ALA A 255 -21.17 10.60 7.69
C ALA A 255 -21.37 9.19 7.12
N ASP A 256 -22.48 8.93 6.42
CA ASP A 256 -22.73 7.65 5.77
C ASP A 256 -21.79 7.40 4.58
N LEU A 257 -21.49 8.43 3.78
CA LEU A 257 -20.52 8.32 2.68
C LEU A 257 -19.07 8.23 3.19
N GLN A 258 -18.74 8.93 4.29
CA GLN A 258 -17.45 8.75 4.97
C GLN A 258 -17.27 7.29 5.42
N GLU A 259 -18.28 6.70 6.03
CA GLU A 259 -18.23 5.30 6.48
C GLU A 259 -18.15 4.32 5.30
N ILE A 260 -18.92 4.55 4.23
CA ILE A 260 -18.82 3.78 2.99
C ILE A 260 -17.40 3.82 2.43
N MET A 261 -16.77 5.00 2.38
CA MET A 261 -15.38 5.11 1.92
C MET A 261 -14.42 4.35 2.84
N ARG A 262 -14.54 4.52 4.16
CA ARG A 262 -13.67 3.86 5.15
C ARG A 262 -13.72 2.34 5.01
N ILE A 263 -14.93 1.78 4.91
CA ILE A 263 -15.14 0.34 4.73
C ILE A 263 -14.65 -0.11 3.36
N ALA A 264 -14.95 0.62 2.29
CA ALA A 264 -14.49 0.27 0.95
C ALA A 264 -12.97 0.25 0.82
N MET A 265 -12.26 1.24 1.38
CA MET A 265 -10.79 1.27 1.40
C MET A 265 -10.22 0.08 2.18
N ARG A 266 -10.76 -0.20 3.38
CA ARG A 266 -10.36 -1.37 4.17
C ARG A 266 -10.57 -2.67 3.41
N THR A 267 -11.76 -2.88 2.84
CA THR A 267 -12.07 -4.10 2.07
C THR A 267 -11.17 -4.23 0.85
N ALA A 268 -10.98 -3.16 0.08
CA ALA A 268 -10.09 -3.18 -1.08
C ALA A 268 -8.63 -3.48 -0.70
N SER A 269 -8.17 -2.97 0.45
CA SER A 269 -6.83 -3.26 0.98
C SER A 269 -6.67 -4.76 1.31
N TYR A 270 -7.59 -5.34 2.09
CA TYR A 270 -7.56 -6.78 2.39
C TYR A 270 -7.72 -7.67 1.14
N ASP A 271 -8.59 -7.29 0.20
CA ASP A 271 -8.75 -8.00 -1.07
C ASP A 271 -7.45 -8.00 -1.87
N MET A 272 -6.67 -6.92 -1.81
CA MET A 272 -5.36 -6.86 -2.47
C MET A 272 -4.38 -7.87 -1.89
N LEU A 273 -4.37 -8.09 -0.57
CA LEU A 273 -3.49 -9.09 0.05
C LEU A 273 -3.78 -10.49 -0.47
N VAL A 274 -5.05 -10.90 -0.46
CA VAL A 274 -5.42 -12.25 -0.92
C VAL A 274 -5.27 -12.40 -2.43
N HIS A 275 -5.51 -11.33 -3.21
CA HIS A 275 -5.23 -11.32 -4.65
C HIS A 275 -3.73 -11.42 -4.93
N SER A 276 -2.89 -10.73 -4.17
CA SER A 276 -1.43 -10.79 -4.29
C SER A 276 -0.91 -12.20 -4.02
N GLN A 277 -1.42 -12.87 -2.97
CA GLN A 277 -1.08 -14.25 -2.68
C GLN A 277 -1.42 -15.19 -3.85
N HIS A 278 -2.64 -15.08 -4.39
CA HIS A 278 -3.07 -15.88 -5.54
C HIS A 278 -2.19 -15.62 -6.76
N ALA A 279 -2.00 -14.35 -7.14
CA ALA A 279 -1.22 -13.98 -8.31
C ALA A 279 0.26 -14.36 -8.19
N ASN A 280 0.83 -14.30 -6.98
CA ASN A 280 2.21 -14.73 -6.74
C ASN A 280 2.36 -16.24 -6.92
N ALA A 281 1.39 -17.04 -6.47
CA ALA A 281 1.42 -18.49 -6.66
C ALA A 281 1.41 -18.86 -8.16
N GLU A 282 0.48 -18.28 -8.93
CA GLU A 282 0.37 -18.51 -10.38
C GLU A 282 1.63 -18.06 -11.14
N ALA A 283 2.13 -16.86 -10.83
CA ALA A 283 3.31 -16.32 -11.49
C ALA A 283 4.58 -17.10 -11.10
N TRP A 284 4.69 -17.59 -9.87
CA TRP A 284 5.82 -18.41 -9.47
C TRP A 284 5.83 -19.77 -10.18
N ASP A 285 4.67 -20.39 -10.38
CA ASP A 285 4.56 -21.60 -11.21
C ASP A 285 5.05 -21.33 -12.64
N THR A 286 4.62 -20.21 -13.22
CA THR A 286 5.08 -19.77 -14.56
C THR A 286 6.59 -19.51 -14.59
N ILE A 287 7.16 -18.81 -13.59
CA ILE A 287 8.61 -18.55 -13.54
C ILE A 287 9.40 -19.87 -13.52
N ARG A 288 8.97 -20.84 -12.70
CA ARG A 288 9.64 -22.14 -12.59
C ARG A 288 9.59 -22.95 -13.89
N GLU A 289 8.49 -22.87 -14.63
CA GLU A 289 8.32 -23.61 -15.90
C GLU A 289 9.05 -22.93 -17.07
N ASP A 290 8.82 -21.62 -17.25
CA ASP A 290 9.22 -20.90 -18.47
C ASP A 290 10.61 -20.26 -18.38
N TYR A 291 11.13 -20.03 -17.16
CA TYR A 291 12.40 -19.33 -16.94
C TYR A 291 13.36 -20.15 -16.07
N PRO A 292 13.84 -21.32 -16.55
CA PRO A 292 14.67 -22.23 -15.77
C PRO A 292 16.06 -21.67 -15.38
N ASN A 293 16.46 -20.53 -15.94
CA ASN A 293 17.70 -19.83 -15.60
C ASN A 293 17.57 -18.97 -14.32
N VAL A 294 16.35 -18.68 -13.87
CA VAL A 294 16.12 -17.92 -12.65
C VAL A 294 16.57 -18.73 -11.44
N GLN A 295 17.49 -18.17 -10.66
CA GLN A 295 18.08 -18.77 -9.47
C GLN A 295 17.57 -18.07 -8.22
N ILE A 296 16.81 -18.79 -7.39
CA ILE A 296 16.43 -18.29 -6.07
C ILE A 296 17.65 -18.29 -5.15
N LYS A 297 17.93 -17.13 -4.56
CA LYS A 297 19.04 -16.94 -3.63
C LYS A 297 18.56 -16.39 -2.30
N GLN A 298 19.33 -16.68 -1.27
CA GLN A 298 19.24 -16.01 0.02
C GLN A 298 20.55 -15.24 0.21
N PHE A 299 20.49 -14.08 0.86
CA PHE A 299 21.72 -13.39 1.23
C PHE A 299 22.51 -14.27 2.21
N PRO A 300 23.84 -14.39 2.04
CA PRO A 300 24.70 -15.04 3.03
C PRO A 300 24.46 -14.50 4.43
N GLN A 301 24.60 -15.38 5.44
CA GLN A 301 24.32 -15.03 6.84
C GLN A 301 25.07 -13.79 7.33
N GLU A 302 26.32 -13.62 6.90
CA GLU A 302 27.14 -12.44 7.21
C GLU A 302 26.50 -11.14 6.71
N ILE A 303 26.03 -11.12 5.46
CA ILE A 303 25.34 -9.97 4.87
C ILE A 303 24.02 -9.72 5.60
N PHE A 304 23.26 -10.78 5.87
CA PHE A 304 21.99 -10.67 6.58
C PHE A 304 22.17 -10.08 7.99
N GLN A 305 23.21 -10.50 8.72
CA GLN A 305 23.54 -9.97 10.04
C GLN A 305 23.97 -8.50 9.96
N ALA A 306 24.80 -8.12 8.97
CA ALA A 306 25.20 -6.73 8.77
C ALA A 306 24.00 -5.82 8.47
N MET A 307 23.05 -6.27 7.63
CA MET A 307 21.81 -5.53 7.36
C MET A 307 20.92 -5.42 8.61
N TYR A 308 20.86 -6.47 9.44
CA TYR A 308 20.12 -6.42 10.70
C TYR A 308 20.72 -5.40 11.68
N GLU A 309 22.04 -5.43 11.87
CA GLU A 309 22.75 -4.48 12.73
C GLU A 309 22.63 -3.02 12.23
N ALA A 310 22.74 -2.82 10.92
CA ALA A 310 22.50 -1.52 10.30
C ALA A 310 21.06 -1.02 10.55
N ASN A 311 20.06 -1.90 10.43
CA ASN A 311 18.67 -1.55 10.72
C ASN A 311 18.48 -1.11 12.18
N GLU A 312 18.97 -1.89 13.14
CA GLU A 312 18.86 -1.56 14.56
C GLU A 312 19.52 -0.23 14.87
N LYS A 313 20.75 -0.02 14.37
CA LYS A 313 21.48 1.25 14.51
C LYS A 313 20.67 2.43 13.98
N LEU A 314 20.14 2.33 12.75
CA LEU A 314 19.43 3.42 12.10
C LEU A 314 18.09 3.71 12.79
N LEU A 315 17.36 2.69 13.26
CA LEU A 315 16.13 2.89 14.04
C LEU A 315 16.42 3.65 15.33
N ASP A 316 17.49 3.27 16.02
CA ASP A 316 18.00 3.94 17.22
C ASP A 316 18.31 5.42 16.97
N GLU A 317 19.00 5.72 15.87
CA GLU A 317 19.36 7.09 15.47
C GLU A 317 18.10 7.93 15.17
N VAL A 318 17.19 7.39 14.36
CA VAL A 318 15.95 8.09 14.01
C VAL A 318 15.06 8.32 15.23
N ALA A 319 14.99 7.36 16.16
CA ALA A 319 14.24 7.49 17.40
C ALA A 319 14.86 8.51 18.36
N LYS A 320 16.20 8.63 18.41
CA LYS A 320 16.89 9.63 19.25
C LYS A 320 16.61 11.06 18.80
N ASP A 321 16.52 11.29 17.50
CA ASP A 321 16.44 12.64 16.93
C ASP A 321 15.01 13.14 16.65
N ASN A 322 13.98 12.29 16.77
CA ASN A 322 12.60 12.64 16.44
C ASN A 322 11.60 11.96 17.39
N GLU A 323 10.96 12.75 18.26
CA GLU A 323 9.99 12.23 19.26
C GLU A 323 8.80 11.49 18.63
N GLN A 324 8.29 11.96 17.49
CA GLN A 324 7.20 11.29 16.79
C GLN A 324 7.68 9.97 16.18
N ALA A 325 8.91 9.92 15.66
CA ALA A 325 9.51 8.67 15.20
C ALA A 325 9.74 7.71 16.36
N ALA A 326 10.30 8.17 17.49
CA ALA A 326 10.50 7.37 18.70
C ALA A 326 9.19 6.72 19.18
N LYS A 327 8.09 7.48 19.16
CA LYS A 327 6.76 6.99 19.50
C LYS A 327 6.29 5.89 18.52
N ILE A 328 6.49 6.08 17.23
CA ILE A 328 6.07 5.11 16.20
C ILE A 328 6.92 3.84 16.26
N VAL A 329 8.24 3.97 16.28
CA VAL A 329 9.20 2.85 16.37
C VAL A 329 8.90 2.00 17.59
N LYS A 330 8.80 2.62 18.77
CA LYS A 330 8.45 1.93 20.00
C LYS A 330 7.09 1.21 19.91
N SER A 331 6.09 1.85 19.30
CA SER A 331 4.78 1.21 19.10
C SER A 331 4.87 -0.03 18.21
N GLN A 332 5.67 0.01 17.15
CA GLN A 332 5.88 -1.12 16.25
C GLN A 332 6.68 -2.23 16.91
N GLU A 333 7.75 -1.92 17.63
CA GLU A 333 8.58 -2.89 18.37
C GLU A 333 7.76 -3.64 19.43
N GLU A 334 7.06 -2.91 20.31
CA GLU A 334 6.25 -3.51 21.38
C GLU A 334 5.09 -4.36 20.83
N TYR A 335 4.54 -3.98 19.67
CA TYR A 335 3.46 -4.74 19.03
C TYR A 335 4.02 -5.97 18.30
N LEU A 336 5.12 -5.81 17.57
CA LEU A 336 5.82 -6.90 16.88
C LEU A 336 6.24 -7.98 17.87
N GLU A 337 6.83 -7.65 19.02
CA GLU A 337 7.23 -8.64 20.03
C GLU A 337 6.04 -9.52 20.44
N LYS A 338 4.90 -8.90 20.75
CA LYS A 338 3.69 -9.61 21.19
C LYS A 338 3.04 -10.42 20.07
N SER A 339 2.90 -9.81 18.89
CA SER A 339 2.23 -10.44 17.76
C SER A 339 3.07 -11.58 17.20
N ARG A 340 4.39 -11.38 17.05
CA ARG A 340 5.33 -12.39 16.55
C ARG A 340 5.42 -13.58 17.49
N ALA A 341 5.38 -13.37 18.80
CA ALA A 341 5.34 -14.48 19.75
C ALA A 341 4.12 -15.40 19.53
N TYR A 342 2.97 -14.84 19.13
CA TYR A 342 1.81 -15.64 18.76
C TYR A 342 1.99 -16.32 17.38
N THR A 343 2.45 -15.60 16.37
CA THR A 343 2.77 -16.14 15.02
C THR A 343 3.73 -17.33 15.11
N ASP A 344 4.71 -17.23 16.00
CA ASP A 344 5.77 -18.23 16.21
C ASP A 344 5.25 -19.58 16.71
N ILE A 345 4.29 -19.56 17.65
CA ILE A 345 3.68 -20.79 18.20
C ILE A 345 2.50 -21.30 17.39
N SER A 346 2.06 -20.54 16.38
CA SER A 346 0.91 -20.87 15.54
C SER A 346 1.34 -21.14 14.10
N GLU A 347 1.37 -20.10 13.26
CA GLU A 347 1.64 -20.20 11.81
C GLU A 347 3.03 -20.78 11.53
N ARG A 348 4.09 -20.28 12.19
CA ARG A 348 5.46 -20.77 11.97
C ARG A 348 5.60 -22.23 12.42
N ALA A 349 5.09 -22.57 13.60
CA ALA A 349 5.13 -23.94 14.11
C ALA A 349 4.36 -24.90 13.18
N TYR A 350 3.20 -24.49 12.68
CA TYR A 350 2.42 -25.27 11.72
C TYR A 350 3.20 -25.50 10.42
N LEU A 351 3.72 -24.45 9.78
CA LEU A 351 4.46 -24.57 8.52
C LEU A 351 5.73 -25.41 8.67
N ASN A 352 6.49 -25.24 9.75
CA ASN A 352 7.66 -26.07 10.03
C ASN A 352 7.28 -27.54 10.19
N THR A 353 6.18 -27.83 10.91
CA THR A 353 5.70 -29.21 11.09
C THR A 353 5.27 -29.83 9.76
N MET A 354 4.62 -29.07 8.88
CA MET A 354 4.23 -29.57 7.55
C MET A 354 5.45 -29.82 6.66
N ALA A 355 6.44 -28.92 6.68
CA ALA A 355 7.68 -29.06 5.91
C ALA A 355 8.56 -30.25 6.33
N GLU A 356 8.42 -30.74 7.57
CA GLU A 356 9.07 -31.99 8.01
C GLU A 356 8.35 -33.26 7.54
N VAL A 357 7.05 -33.14 7.21
CA VAL A 357 6.19 -34.27 6.83
C VAL A 357 6.07 -34.45 5.31
N GLU A 358 6.06 -33.34 4.56
CA GLU A 358 6.04 -33.30 3.08
C GLU A 358 7.43 -33.61 2.48
#